data_AF-A0A3L6FJE8-F1
#
_entry.id   AF-A0A3L6FJE8-F1
#
_cell.length_a   1.000
_cell.length_b   1.000
_cell.length_c   1.000
_cell.angle_alpha   90.00
_cell.angle_beta   90.00
_cell.angle_gamma   90.00
#
_symmetry.space_group_name_H-M   'P 1'
#
loop_
_entity.id
_entity.type
_entity.pdbx_description
1 polymer ?
#
loop_
_entity_poly.entity_id
_entity_poly.type
_entity_poly.pdbx_seq_one_letter_code
_entity_poly.pdbx_strand_id
1 'polypeptide(L)'
;MLLRNINQSEGLCNRTRLIIVTLGDLIIEAKIMTGKYKDKTVLIPRVCLTLKTPRLPFTLERRQYPIKVCYAMTNNKSQGQTLSNVTVFLKKPIFTLGQLYVAFSRVTSKKRTQSAD
;
A
#
# COMPACT_ATOMS: atom_id res chain seq x y z
N MET A 1 4.73 -0.47 0.04
CA MET A 1 3.43 -0.99 0.54
C MET A 1 3.13 -2.34 -0.11
N LEU A 2 2.62 -3.30 0.65
CA LEU A 2 2.18 -4.61 0.16
C LEU A 2 0.88 -4.55 -0.64
N LEU A 3 0.79 -5.40 -1.67
CA LEU A 3 -0.32 -5.48 -2.62
C LEU A 3 -1.30 -6.62 -2.35
N ARG A 4 -0.92 -7.58 -1.52
CA ARG A 4 -1.75 -8.74 -1.15
C ARG A 4 -1.37 -9.24 0.24
N ASN A 5 -2.24 -10.08 0.79
CA ASN A 5 -1.92 -10.84 1.99
C ASN A 5 -0.90 -11.92 1.63
N ILE A 6 0.18 -12.00 2.41
CA ILE A 6 1.20 -13.06 2.35
C ILE A 6 1.10 -13.88 3.62
N ASN A 7 1.22 -13.22 4.77
CA ASN A 7 1.14 -13.84 6.08
C ASN A 7 0.56 -12.86 7.10
N GLN A 8 -0.69 -13.08 7.50
CA GLN A 8 -1.41 -12.15 8.36
C GLN A 8 -0.97 -12.24 9.83
N SER A 9 -0.57 -13.42 10.31
CA SER A 9 -0.06 -13.59 11.67
C SER A 9 1.26 -12.83 11.88
N GLU A 10 2.01 -12.62 10.80
CA GLU A 10 3.27 -11.87 10.79
C GLU A 10 3.11 -10.37 10.43
N GLY A 11 1.88 -9.89 10.20
CA GLY A 11 1.61 -8.50 9.82
C GLY A 11 1.81 -8.18 8.33
N LEU A 12 2.07 -9.18 7.50
CA LEU A 12 2.21 -9.07 6.04
C LEU A 12 0.85 -9.12 5.33
N CYS A 13 0.04 -8.10 5.60
CA CYS A 13 -1.28 -7.91 5.01
C CYS A 13 -1.23 -6.95 3.82
N ASN A 14 -2.28 -6.98 3.00
CA ASN A 14 -2.50 -6.00 1.96
C ASN A 14 -2.54 -4.59 2.58
N ARG A 15 -1.88 -3.64 1.91
CA ARG A 15 -1.68 -2.25 2.37
C ARG A 15 -0.72 -2.05 3.55
N THR A 16 -0.08 -3.09 4.08
CA THR A 16 1.00 -2.89 5.06
C THR A 16 2.11 -2.03 4.45
N ARG A 17 2.46 -0.94 5.13
CA ARG A 17 3.52 -0.03 4.73
C ARG A 17 4.85 -0.53 5.28
N LEU A 18 5.86 -0.48 4.42
CA LEU A 18 7.16 -1.09 4.62
C LEU A 18 8.25 -0.09 4.21
N ILE A 19 9.35 -0.07 4.95
CA ILE A 19 10.62 0.55 4.51
C ILE A 19 11.52 -0.58 4.04
N ILE A 20 12.07 -0.46 2.83
CA ILE A 20 13.07 -1.40 2.33
C ILE A 20 14.39 -1.12 3.08
N VAL A 21 14.99 -2.17 3.62
CA VAL A 21 16.29 -2.11 4.31
C VAL A 21 17.38 -2.57 3.36
N THR A 22 17.18 -3.75 2.76
CA THR A 22 18.17 -4.41 1.89
C THR A 22 17.46 -4.97 0.66
N LEU A 23 18.10 -4.83 -0.51
CA LEU A 23 17.68 -5.49 -1.75
C LEU A 23 18.64 -6.64 -2.02
N GLY A 24 18.18 -7.87 -1.83
CA GLY A 24 18.89 -9.06 -2.27
C GLY A 24 18.43 -9.51 -3.66
N ASP A 25 19.11 -10.52 -4.22
CA ASP A 25 18.84 -11.01 -5.57
C ASP A 25 17.45 -11.64 -5.73
N LEU A 26 17.00 -12.38 -4.70
CA LEU A 26 15.75 -13.14 -4.71
C LEU A 26 14.75 -12.75 -3.63
N ILE A 27 15.20 -11.97 -2.64
CA ILE A 27 14.43 -11.60 -1.44
C ILE A 27 14.69 -10.13 -1.14
N ILE A 28 13.63 -9.41 -0.77
CA ILE A 28 13.72 -8.04 -0.26
C ILE A 28 13.53 -8.08 1.25
N GLU A 29 14.44 -7.44 1.98
CA GLU A 29 14.31 -7.23 3.42
C GLU A 29 13.65 -5.88 3.67
N ALA A 30 12.63 -5.86 4.52
CA ALA A 30 11.89 -4.65 4.83
C ALA A 30 11.46 -4.60 6.28
N LYS A 31 11.24 -3.39 6.80
CA LYS A 31 10.75 -3.13 8.15
C LYS A 31 9.30 -2.64 8.11
N ILE A 32 8.45 -3.14 8.99
CA ILE A 32 7.04 -2.69 9.08
C ILE A 32 6.97 -1.30 9.73
N MET A 33 6.22 -0.40 9.08
CA MET A 33 6.16 1.00 9.49
C MET A 33 5.17 1.33 10.60
N THR A 34 4.07 0.57 10.70
CA THR A 34 2.92 0.94 11.53
C THR A 34 2.18 -0.27 12.07
N GLY A 35 1.42 -0.06 13.15
CA GLY A 35 0.56 -1.06 13.75
C GLY A 35 1.28 -1.94 14.77
N LYS A 36 0.66 -3.07 15.13
CA LYS A 36 1.15 -4.00 16.16
C LYS A 36 2.57 -4.54 15.87
N TYR A 37 2.90 -4.71 14.61
CA TYR A 37 4.18 -5.27 14.17
C TYR A 37 5.19 -4.21 13.76
N LYS A 38 5.01 -2.95 14.18
CA LYS A 38 5.94 -1.87 13.87
C LYS A 38 7.37 -2.26 14.25
N ASP A 39 8.33 -1.86 13.41
CA ASP A 39 9.75 -2.13 13.57
C ASP A 39 10.17 -3.61 13.42
N LYS A 40 9.24 -4.52 13.13
CA LYS A 40 9.57 -5.90 12.78
C LYS A 40 10.19 -5.98 11.38
N THR A 41 11.34 -6.65 11.29
CA THR A 41 11.99 -6.99 10.01
C THR A 41 11.32 -8.21 9.40
N VAL A 42 11.07 -8.15 8.10
CA VAL A 42 10.35 -9.17 7.33
C VAL A 42 11.01 -9.38 5.97
N LEU A 43 10.94 -10.61 5.48
CA LEU A 43 11.45 -11.01 4.17
C LEU A 43 10.30 -11.10 3.17
N ILE A 44 10.48 -10.47 2.00
CA ILE A 44 9.47 -10.43 0.95
C ILE A 44 9.98 -11.23 -0.25
N PRO A 45 9.42 -12.42 -0.51
CA PRO A 45 9.74 -13.19 -1.70
C PRO A 45 8.92 -12.71 -2.91
N ARG A 46 9.32 -13.15 -4.12
CA ARG A 46 8.49 -13.04 -5.33
C ARG A 46 7.31 -14.01 -5.24
N VAL A 47 6.12 -13.54 -5.59
CA VAL A 47 4.88 -14.32 -5.61
C VAL A 47 4.36 -14.44 -7.05
N CYS A 48 3.79 -15.59 -7.39
CA CYS A 48 3.10 -15.79 -8.67
C CYS A 48 1.69 -15.20 -8.62
N LEU A 49 1.35 -14.43 -9.65
CA LEU A 49 0.03 -13.90 -9.92
C LEU A 49 -0.54 -14.59 -11.15
N THR A 50 -1.54 -15.42 -10.93
CA THR A 50 -2.24 -16.16 -11.98
C THR A 50 -3.46 -15.37 -12.42
N LEU A 51 -3.49 -14.97 -13.69
CA LEU A 51 -4.64 -14.34 -14.33
C LEU A 51 -5.47 -15.43 -15.01
N LYS A 52 -6.60 -15.77 -14.40
CA LYS A 52 -7.61 -16.64 -15.01
C LYS A 52 -8.64 -15.76 -15.70
N THR A 53 -8.41 -15.48 -16.98
CA THR A 53 -9.35 -14.70 -17.79
C THR A 53 -9.90 -15.60 -18.90
N PRO A 54 -11.23 -15.72 -19.05
CA PRO A 54 -11.84 -16.61 -20.05
C PRO A 54 -11.57 -16.20 -21.51
N ARG A 55 -10.87 -15.07 -21.73
CA ARG A 55 -10.52 -14.54 -23.05
C ARG A 55 -9.17 -15.03 -23.56
N LEU A 56 -8.35 -15.65 -22.72
CA LEU A 56 -7.03 -16.16 -23.12
C LEU A 56 -7.09 -17.69 -23.26
N PRO A 57 -6.52 -18.27 -24.32
CA PRO A 57 -6.46 -19.73 -24.49
C PRO A 57 -5.42 -20.38 -23.57
N PHE A 58 -4.75 -19.61 -22.70
CA PHE A 58 -3.75 -20.08 -21.75
C PHE A 58 -3.89 -19.35 -20.41
N THR A 59 -3.33 -19.94 -19.36
CA THR A 59 -3.23 -19.30 -18.04
C THR A 59 -2.00 -18.41 -18.01
N LEU A 60 -2.20 -17.10 -17.83
CA LEU A 60 -1.08 -16.16 -17.72
C LEU A 60 -0.60 -16.08 -16.27
N GLU A 61 0.65 -16.46 -16.03
CA GLU A 61 1.28 -16.34 -14.72
C GLU A 61 2.39 -15.28 -14.73
N ARG A 62 2.39 -14.43 -13.70
CA ARG A 62 3.42 -13.40 -13.51
C ARG A 62 4.06 -13.51 -12.14
N ARG A 63 5.35 -13.80 -12.10
CA ARG A 63 6.14 -13.84 -10.85
C ARG A 63 6.74 -12.47 -10.55
N GLN A 64 6.30 -11.82 -9.48
CA GLN A 64 6.80 -10.50 -9.09
C GLN A 64 6.82 -10.30 -7.57
N TYR A 65 7.55 -9.31 -7.08
CA TYR A 65 7.40 -8.90 -5.69
C TYR A 65 6.02 -8.25 -5.47
N PRO A 66 5.28 -8.63 -4.42
CA PRO A 66 3.95 -8.10 -4.15
C PRO A 66 4.00 -6.72 -3.46
N ILE A 67 4.89 -5.83 -3.88
CA ILE A 67 5.06 -4.49 -3.30
C ILE A 67 4.91 -3.41 -4.37
N LYS A 68 4.56 -2.20 -3.92
CA LYS A 68 4.66 -0.97 -4.71
C LYS A 68 5.22 0.18 -3.88
N VAL A 69 5.84 1.13 -4.57
CA VAL A 69 6.21 2.43 -3.99
C VAL A 69 4.95 3.14 -3.47
N CYS A 70 5.05 3.79 -2.31
CA CYS A 70 3.89 4.35 -1.61
C CYS A 70 4.18 5.69 -0.89
N TYR A 71 5.02 6.54 -1.46
CA TYR A 71 5.17 7.93 -1.00
C TYR A 71 3.88 8.73 -1.22
N ALA A 72 3.26 8.56 -2.39
CA ALA A 72 1.93 9.04 -2.70
C ALA A 72 0.98 7.86 -2.94
N MET A 73 -0.28 8.02 -2.57
CA MET A 73 -1.32 7.01 -2.76
C MET A 73 -2.62 7.68 -3.17
N THR A 74 -3.42 6.99 -3.98
CA THR A 74 -4.77 7.44 -4.31
C THR A 74 -5.70 7.29 -3.11
N ASN A 75 -6.72 8.13 -2.99
CA ASN A 75 -7.69 8.11 -1.90
C ASN A 75 -8.29 6.71 -1.64
N ASN A 76 -8.63 5.99 -2.72
CA ASN A 76 -9.13 4.62 -2.65
C ASN A 76 -8.12 3.66 -2.00
N LYS A 77 -6.82 3.82 -2.27
CA LYS A 77 -5.78 2.94 -1.68
C LYS A 77 -5.45 3.30 -0.23
N SER A 78 -5.68 4.55 0.18
CA SER A 78 -5.56 4.95 1.59
C SER A 78 -6.78 4.59 2.43
N GLN A 79 -7.91 4.21 1.83
CA GLN A 79 -9.12 3.87 2.56
C GLN A 79 -8.87 2.73 3.56
N GLY A 80 -9.32 2.92 4.80
CA GLY A 80 -9.11 1.98 5.91
C GLY A 80 -7.73 2.06 6.57
N GLN A 81 -6.87 2.98 6.14
CA GLN A 81 -5.60 3.27 6.83
C GLN A 81 -5.72 4.52 7.70
N THR A 82 -4.93 4.53 8.78
CA THR A 82 -4.68 5.71 9.61
C THR A 82 -3.26 6.20 9.34
N LEU A 83 -3.13 7.48 9.01
CA LEU A 83 -1.88 8.12 8.64
C LEU A 83 -1.57 9.26 9.63
N SER A 84 -0.29 9.42 9.98
CA SER A 84 0.11 10.46 10.94
C SER A 84 0.03 11.84 10.30
N ASN A 85 0.56 11.99 9.10
CA ASN A 85 0.65 13.23 8.34
C ASN A 85 0.29 12.93 6.90
N VAL A 86 -0.58 13.75 6.30
CA VAL A 86 -1.02 13.60 4.91
C VAL A 86 -1.06 14.95 4.24
N THR A 87 -0.50 15.00 3.04
CA THR A 87 -0.71 16.11 2.11
C THR A 87 -1.70 15.66 1.06
N VAL A 88 -2.79 16.42 0.89
CA VAL A 88 -3.81 16.16 -0.11
C VAL A 88 -3.54 17.05 -1.32
N PHE A 89 -3.33 16.42 -2.48
CA PHE A 89 -3.08 17.10 -3.74
C PHE A 89 -4.26 16.86 -4.71
N LEU A 90 -4.87 17.94 -5.19
CA LEU A 90 -6.06 17.90 -6.06
C LEU A 90 -5.79 18.63 -7.37
N LYS A 91 -5.25 17.93 -8.37
CA LYS A 91 -5.01 18.50 -9.71
C LYS A 91 -6.30 18.89 -10.46
N LYS A 92 -7.41 18.25 -10.13
CA LYS A 92 -8.75 18.46 -10.73
C LYS A 92 -9.79 18.49 -9.62
N PRO A 93 -10.93 19.18 -9.84
CA PRO A 93 -12.05 19.11 -8.92
C PRO A 93 -12.51 17.67 -8.71
N ILE A 94 -13.09 17.44 -7.53
CA ILE A 94 -13.36 16.11 -7.00
C ILE A 94 -14.46 15.44 -7.82
N PHE A 95 -14.17 14.23 -8.32
CA PHE A 95 -15.05 13.56 -9.28
C PHE A 95 -16.26 12.88 -8.64
N THR A 96 -16.19 12.44 -7.37
CA THR A 96 -17.30 11.74 -6.71
C THR A 96 -17.51 12.18 -5.26
N LEU A 97 -18.76 12.09 -4.81
CA LEU A 97 -19.16 12.39 -3.43
C LEU A 97 -18.34 11.54 -2.44
N GLY A 98 -17.87 12.17 -1.36
CA GLY A 98 -17.16 11.49 -0.27
C GLY A 98 -15.66 11.26 -0.47
N GLN A 99 -15.08 11.53 -1.65
CA GLN A 99 -13.63 11.38 -1.84
C GLN A 99 -12.81 12.32 -0.95
N LEU A 100 -13.29 13.56 -0.77
CA LEU A 100 -12.66 14.54 0.11
C LEU A 100 -12.73 14.10 1.58
N TYR A 101 -13.91 13.63 1.98
CA TYR A 101 -14.13 13.10 3.32
C TYR A 101 -13.24 11.89 3.58
N VAL A 102 -13.11 10.97 2.62
CA VAL A 102 -12.20 9.82 2.74
C VAL A 102 -10.75 10.29 2.90
N ALA A 103 -10.31 11.30 2.16
CA ALA A 103 -8.95 11.84 2.28
C ALA A 103 -8.69 12.45 3.66
N PHE A 104 -9.58 13.35 4.13
CA PHE A 104 -9.41 14.01 5.43
C PHE A 104 -9.58 13.08 6.62
N SER A 105 -10.46 12.07 6.53
CA SER A 105 -10.63 11.06 7.58
C SER A 105 -9.45 10.12 7.76
N ARG A 106 -8.39 10.20 6.93
CA ARG A 106 -7.16 9.41 7.12
C ARG A 106 -6.27 9.96 8.24
N VAL A 107 -6.51 11.19 8.70
CA VAL A 107 -5.68 11.90 9.68
C VAL A 107 -6.47 12.17 10.95
N THR A 108 -5.83 12.06 12.11
CA THR A 108 -6.48 12.22 13.42
C THR A 108 -6.58 13.66 13.91
N SER A 109 -5.95 14.63 13.23
CA SER A 109 -5.96 16.05 13.63
C SER A 109 -5.79 16.97 12.42
N LYS A 110 -6.55 18.07 12.40
CA LYS A 110 -6.50 19.11 11.34
C LYS A 110 -5.10 19.67 11.12
N LYS A 111 -4.28 19.81 12.18
CA LYS A 111 -2.89 20.32 12.08
C LYS A 111 -1.96 19.43 11.26
N ARG A 112 -2.34 18.16 11.06
CA ARG A 112 -1.51 17.15 10.39
C ARG A 112 -1.94 16.91 8.94
N THR A 113 -2.87 17.72 8.44
CA THR A 113 -3.35 17.69 7.07
C THR A 113 -3.00 19.00 6.37
N GLN A 114 -2.29 18.92 5.26
CA GLN A 114 -1.93 20.07 4.43
C GLN A 114 -2.55 19.92 3.04
N SER A 115 -3.05 21.01 2.47
CA SER A 115 -3.33 21.08 1.03
C SER A 115 -2.05 21.48 0.31
N ALA A 116 -1.71 20.75 -0.74
CA ALA A 116 -0.72 21.20 -1.71
C ALA A 116 -1.47 21.78 -2.91
N ASP A 117 -1.14 23.03 -3.25
CA ASP A 117 -1.63 23.72 -4.44
C ASP A 117 -0.86 23.26 -5.70
#